data_AF-A0A9D7X181-F1
#
_entry.id   AF-A0A9D7X181-F1
#
_cell.length_a   1.000
_cell.length_b   1.000
_cell.length_c   1.000
_cell.angle_alpha   90.00
_cell.angle_beta   90.00
_cell.angle_gamma   90.00
#
_symmetry.space_group_name_H-M   'P 1'
#
loop_
_entity.id
_entity.type
_entity.pdbx_description
1 polymer ?
#
loop_
_entity_poly.entity_id
_entity_poly.type
_entity_poly.pdbx_seq_one_letter_code
_entity_poly.pdbx_strand_id
1 'polypeptide(L)'
;MRRLGELQLRTEDRSRTILRKDLVVGVNDTGGHFVRIRDDGSIAYVIDKVCDHAGGRLILKEGKAICPMHGWRLDLDDLRYNDSHVRKSTTDHTLDQAGNIVLSEAVGHLFDPFKGEKKGAVRVRWLNHATVHVECNGKTLVTDPWLFGPAFMTGWWLASPSPADSVELLKQADHIFISHNHPDHLHAETLSVLPRDKPLLVADFKTRSCEKYLRALGFTNVTALPFKEVHQLGEHFHISVLKSGDFRDDSGLYICANGHSFLLTVDCNFLNHHVLPRDLDLLMTSFAGGASGFPLCFDNLGPEEKQNVLERNKASLRFMVTQYIKTTRPRYYMPYAGMFTERAPRDAYILEHNAKNSASMFSELARTAGAALVRPAHEHQLHFADGDLTLEPVDVGHLVPEEPLVYLEALAREYPYDAERVIDYLKSSGYRGDRILYLIPTDDAFQPTHYPVIRSDFKRNVHERVTLADIVPEQAGMSVLQLHIRREVLMCVVENQLPWEDFSIGFQMRVLRAPNTYESDLWYHFTNVYIAGHHFRYSSFCGACTVVEQNPIWASRRV
;
A
#
# COMPACT_ATOMS: atom_id res chain seq x y z
N MET A 1 -24.08 -12.87 -8.39
CA MET A 1 -22.69 -13.37 -8.34
C MET A 1 -22.71 -14.84 -7.90
N ARG A 2 -21.92 -15.71 -8.53
CA ARG A 2 -21.86 -17.17 -8.22
C ARG A 2 -20.43 -17.59 -7.90
N ARG A 3 -20.21 -18.39 -6.85
CA ARG A 3 -18.90 -19.02 -6.58
C ARG A 3 -18.66 -20.17 -7.57
N LEU A 4 -17.53 -20.15 -8.27
CA LEU A 4 -17.12 -21.20 -9.21
C LEU A 4 -16.19 -22.23 -8.55
N GLY A 5 -15.32 -21.78 -7.65
CA GLY A 5 -14.33 -22.58 -6.95
C GLY A 5 -13.14 -21.72 -6.53
N GLU A 6 -11.93 -22.21 -6.73
CA GLU A 6 -10.69 -21.52 -6.36
C GLU A 6 -9.65 -21.58 -7.47
N LEU A 7 -8.76 -20.58 -7.50
CA LEU A 7 -7.52 -20.65 -8.27
C LEU A 7 -6.65 -21.80 -7.75
N GLN A 8 -6.16 -22.63 -8.66
CA GLN A 8 -5.39 -23.83 -8.33
C GLN A 8 -3.89 -23.54 -8.33
N LEU A 9 -3.15 -24.18 -7.43
CA LEU A 9 -1.70 -24.13 -7.43
C LEU A 9 -1.14 -25.15 -8.42
N ARG A 10 -0.29 -24.73 -9.35
CA ARG A 10 0.55 -25.60 -10.17
C ARG A 10 2.01 -25.40 -9.79
N THR A 11 2.69 -26.49 -9.47
CA THR A 11 4.12 -26.48 -9.16
C THR A 11 4.91 -26.98 -10.36
N GLU A 12 5.97 -26.27 -10.69
CA GLU A 12 6.98 -26.72 -11.64
C GLU A 12 8.29 -26.93 -10.88
N ASP A 13 8.92 -28.08 -11.06
CA ASP A 13 10.25 -28.32 -10.52
C ASP A 13 11.27 -27.55 -11.35
N ARG A 14 11.99 -26.63 -10.72
CA ARG A 14 13.16 -25.99 -11.30
C ARG A 14 14.38 -26.40 -10.52
N SER A 15 15.37 -26.94 -11.22
CA SER A 15 16.68 -27.19 -10.66
C SER A 15 17.61 -26.01 -10.90
N ARG A 16 18.24 -25.50 -9.85
CA ARG A 16 19.34 -24.55 -9.95
C ARG A 16 20.59 -25.15 -9.33
N THR A 17 21.71 -25.09 -10.05
CA THR A 17 23.00 -25.57 -9.54
C THR A 17 23.86 -24.40 -9.07
N ILE A 18 24.41 -24.51 -7.87
CA ILE A 18 25.45 -23.63 -7.31
C ILE A 18 26.74 -24.45 -7.25
N LEU A 19 27.77 -23.97 -7.95
CA LEU A 19 29.03 -24.69 -8.08
C LEU A 19 29.83 -24.63 -6.78
N ARG A 20 30.23 -25.79 -6.23
CA ARG A 20 30.94 -25.88 -4.95
C ARG A 20 32.28 -25.14 -4.95
N LYS A 21 32.96 -25.15 -6.11
CA LYS A 21 34.26 -24.49 -6.33
C LYS A 21 34.21 -22.96 -6.16
N ASP A 22 33.03 -22.36 -6.28
CA ASP A 22 32.86 -20.90 -6.18
C ASP A 22 32.56 -20.46 -4.74
N LEU A 23 32.50 -21.40 -3.78
CA LEU A 23 32.12 -21.16 -2.38
C LEU A 23 33.31 -21.27 -1.44
N VAL A 24 33.50 -20.27 -0.58
CA VAL A 24 34.53 -20.22 0.47
C VAL A 24 33.94 -20.47 1.86
N VAL A 25 34.78 -20.76 2.85
CA VAL A 25 34.37 -20.84 4.26
C VAL A 25 33.71 -19.53 4.70
N GLY A 26 32.60 -19.61 5.43
CA GLY A 26 31.76 -18.47 5.78
C GLY A 26 30.50 -18.34 4.91
N VAL A 27 29.91 -17.14 4.86
CA VAL A 27 28.68 -16.86 4.12
C VAL A 27 29.00 -16.40 2.69
N ASN A 28 28.40 -17.04 1.71
CA ASN A 28 28.56 -16.77 0.29
C ASN A 28 27.24 -16.25 -0.29
N ASP A 29 27.31 -15.18 -1.08
CA ASP A 29 26.18 -14.66 -1.86
C ASP A 29 26.24 -15.20 -3.29
N THR A 30 25.33 -16.09 -3.64
CA THR A 30 25.29 -16.74 -4.96
C THR A 30 24.32 -16.05 -5.92
N GLY A 31 23.99 -14.78 -5.62
CA GLY A 31 23.02 -13.98 -6.35
C GLY A 31 21.60 -14.20 -5.86
N GLY A 32 21.10 -15.45 -5.86
CA GLY A 32 19.72 -15.75 -5.42
C GLY A 32 19.59 -16.36 -4.03
N HIS A 33 20.69 -16.92 -3.51
CA HIS A 33 20.73 -17.61 -2.22
C HIS A 33 21.94 -17.13 -1.42
N PHE A 34 21.84 -17.23 -0.09
CA PHE A 34 23.01 -17.28 0.76
C PHE A 34 23.34 -18.73 1.09
N VAL A 35 24.63 -19.08 1.00
CA VAL A 35 25.15 -20.40 1.35
C VAL A 35 26.21 -20.23 2.42
N ARG A 36 26.05 -20.89 3.57
CA ARG A 36 27.08 -20.90 4.61
C ARG A 36 27.86 -22.20 4.60
N ILE A 37 29.18 -22.07 4.52
CA ILE A 37 30.14 -23.17 4.59
C ILE A 37 30.86 -23.10 5.94
N ARG A 38 30.89 -24.22 6.67
CA ARG A 38 31.61 -24.35 7.95
C ARG A 38 33.13 -24.48 7.72
N ASP A 39 33.91 -24.32 8.79
CA ASP A 39 35.37 -24.46 8.75
C ASP A 39 35.83 -25.85 8.30
N ASP A 40 35.04 -26.89 8.57
CA ASP A 40 35.27 -28.27 8.11
C ASP A 40 34.88 -28.51 6.63
N GLY A 41 34.42 -27.46 5.93
CA GLY A 41 34.00 -27.52 4.54
C GLY A 41 32.57 -28.06 4.33
N SER A 42 31.84 -28.41 5.38
CA SER A 42 30.43 -28.82 5.26
C SER A 42 29.49 -27.63 5.03
N ILE A 43 28.34 -27.88 4.42
CA ILE A 43 27.30 -26.85 4.22
C ILE A 43 26.51 -26.74 5.53
N ALA A 44 26.46 -25.53 6.11
CA ALA A 44 25.67 -25.24 7.30
C ALA A 44 24.20 -25.02 6.95
N TYR A 45 23.94 -24.20 5.93
CA TYR A 45 22.61 -23.96 5.39
C TYR A 45 22.69 -23.39 3.97
N VAL A 46 21.57 -23.49 3.27
CA VAL A 46 21.25 -22.70 2.08
C VAL A 46 19.92 -21.99 2.36
N ILE A 47 19.83 -20.69 2.08
CA ILE A 47 18.61 -19.90 2.23
C ILE A 47 18.41 -19.02 1.00
N ASP A 48 17.17 -18.78 0.60
CA ASP A 48 16.87 -17.82 -0.45
C ASP A 48 17.15 -16.38 0.02
N LYS A 49 17.19 -15.43 -0.92
CA LYS A 49 17.40 -14.01 -0.62
C LYS A 49 16.10 -13.20 -0.60
N VAL A 50 14.94 -13.83 -0.56
CA VAL A 50 13.65 -13.17 -0.37
C VAL A 50 13.46 -12.92 1.12
N CYS A 51 13.13 -11.69 1.50
CA CYS A 51 12.86 -11.32 2.88
C CYS A 51 11.46 -11.79 3.25
N ASP A 52 11.36 -12.61 4.30
CA ASP A 52 10.10 -13.23 4.71
C ASP A 52 9.10 -12.21 5.30
N HIS A 53 9.53 -10.97 5.54
CA HIS A 53 8.68 -9.88 5.99
C HIS A 53 7.80 -9.29 4.87
N ALA A 54 8.38 -9.05 3.69
CA ALA A 54 7.72 -8.26 2.64
C ALA A 54 8.23 -8.54 1.22
N GLY A 55 8.89 -9.68 0.99
CA GLY A 55 9.35 -10.10 -0.34
C GLY A 55 10.56 -9.32 -0.89
N GLY A 56 11.10 -8.36 -0.14
CA GLY A 56 12.29 -7.60 -0.55
C GLY A 56 13.53 -8.48 -0.68
N ARG A 57 14.51 -8.07 -1.48
CA ARG A 57 15.75 -8.84 -1.65
C ARG A 57 16.74 -8.54 -0.53
N LEU A 58 17.08 -9.54 0.28
CA LEU A 58 18.13 -9.46 1.30
C LEU A 58 19.49 -9.19 0.63
N ILE A 59 20.25 -8.26 1.20
CA ILE A 59 21.61 -7.92 0.78
C ILE A 59 22.57 -8.16 1.94
N LEU A 60 23.75 -8.71 1.65
CA LEU A 60 24.78 -8.92 2.66
C LEU A 60 25.50 -7.59 2.91
N LYS A 61 25.50 -7.11 4.16
CA LYS A 61 26.24 -5.93 4.59
C LYS A 61 26.82 -6.18 5.98
N GLU A 62 28.14 -6.02 6.13
CA GLU A 62 28.85 -6.14 7.41
C GLU A 62 28.55 -7.47 8.15
N GLY A 63 28.47 -8.59 7.40
CA GLY A 63 28.19 -9.91 7.96
C GLY A 63 26.73 -10.20 8.32
N LYS A 64 25.81 -9.24 8.10
CA LYS A 64 24.36 -9.42 8.30
C LYS A 64 23.62 -9.37 6.98
N ALA A 65 22.51 -10.11 6.86
CA ALA A 65 21.61 -10.00 5.72
C ALA A 65 20.54 -8.95 6.03
N ILE A 66 20.50 -7.85 5.28
CA ILE A 66 19.61 -6.72 5.52
C ILE A 66 18.60 -6.62 4.37
N CYS A 67 17.32 -6.47 4.69
CA CYS A 67 16.30 -6.10 3.74
C CYS A 67 16.35 -4.58 3.51
N PRO A 68 16.75 -4.10 2.32
CA PRO A 68 16.91 -2.67 2.06
C PRO A 68 15.59 -1.91 2.04
N MET A 69 14.46 -2.61 1.88
CA MET A 69 13.13 -2.01 1.87
C MET A 69 12.67 -1.53 3.25
N HIS A 70 12.94 -2.30 4.30
CA HIS A 70 12.36 -2.05 5.63
C HIS A 70 13.37 -2.14 6.78
N GLY A 71 14.66 -2.33 6.46
CA GLY A 71 15.74 -2.39 7.45
C GLY A 71 15.76 -3.68 8.29
N TRP A 72 14.93 -4.68 7.97
CA TRP A 72 14.93 -5.98 8.64
C TRP A 72 16.29 -6.66 8.51
N ARG A 73 16.85 -7.14 9.63
CA ARG A 73 18.16 -7.78 9.67
C ARG A 73 17.96 -9.24 10.05
N LEU A 74 18.36 -10.12 9.14
CA LEU A 74 18.50 -11.53 9.37
C LEU A 74 19.89 -11.77 9.95
N ASP A 75 19.92 -12.30 11.17
CA ASP A 75 21.14 -12.87 11.73
C ASP A 75 21.48 -14.16 10.98
N LEU A 76 22.68 -14.22 10.42
CA LEU A 76 23.11 -15.34 9.59
C LEU A 76 23.74 -16.47 10.41
N ASP A 77 23.96 -16.29 11.71
CA ASP A 77 24.40 -17.35 12.62
C ASP A 77 23.23 -18.25 13.03
N ASP A 78 22.06 -17.68 13.33
CA ASP A 78 20.90 -18.43 13.80
C ASP A 78 19.66 -18.36 12.90
N LEU A 79 19.69 -17.55 11.83
CA LEU A 79 18.60 -17.33 10.88
C LEU A 79 17.36 -16.62 11.47
N ARG A 80 17.49 -15.89 12.58
CA ARG A 80 16.40 -15.09 13.14
C ARG A 80 16.41 -13.66 12.63
N TYR A 81 15.23 -13.09 12.42
CA TYR A 81 15.11 -11.67 12.11
C TYR A 81 15.00 -10.84 13.39
N ASN A 82 15.81 -9.79 13.55
CA ASN A 82 15.67 -8.71 14.54
C ASN A 82 15.12 -9.13 15.93
N ASP A 83 15.76 -10.06 16.65
CA ASP A 83 15.30 -10.59 17.95
C ASP A 83 13.85 -11.15 17.98
N SER A 84 13.26 -11.39 16.81
CA SER A 84 11.90 -11.93 16.69
C SER A 84 11.89 -13.47 16.83
N HIS A 85 10.67 -14.00 16.99
CA HIS A 85 10.43 -15.45 16.95
C HIS A 85 10.41 -16.01 15.51
N VAL A 86 10.52 -15.15 14.48
CA VAL A 86 10.49 -15.55 13.07
C VAL A 86 11.88 -15.95 12.62
N ARG A 87 12.00 -17.19 12.13
CA ARG A 87 13.24 -17.78 11.64
C ARG A 87 13.12 -18.07 10.15
N LYS A 88 14.12 -17.68 9.36
CA LYS A 88 14.15 -18.00 7.93
C LYS A 88 14.35 -19.50 7.75
N SER A 89 13.49 -20.11 6.94
CA SER A 89 13.60 -21.52 6.58
C SER A 89 14.78 -21.77 5.65
N THR A 90 15.43 -22.92 5.81
CA THR A 90 16.44 -23.37 4.85
C THR A 90 15.78 -23.87 3.57
N THR A 91 16.45 -23.64 2.45
CA THR A 91 16.08 -24.18 1.15
C THR A 91 16.57 -25.63 1.06
N ASP A 92 15.65 -26.54 0.74
CA ASP A 92 15.97 -27.93 0.48
C ASP A 92 16.95 -28.05 -0.71
N HIS A 93 17.96 -28.90 -0.55
CA HIS A 93 18.99 -29.09 -1.56
C HIS A 93 19.56 -30.51 -1.53
N THR A 94 20.08 -30.93 -2.68
CA THR A 94 20.88 -32.14 -2.84
C THR A 94 22.28 -31.78 -3.32
N LEU A 95 23.20 -32.75 -3.30
CA LEU A 95 24.54 -32.61 -3.86
C LEU A 95 24.69 -33.48 -5.08
N ASP A 96 25.25 -32.94 -6.16
CA ASP A 96 25.63 -33.73 -7.33
C ASP A 96 26.95 -34.51 -7.08
N GLN A 97 27.38 -35.30 -8.06
CA GLN A 97 28.61 -36.11 -7.97
C GLN A 97 29.88 -35.27 -7.80
N ALA A 98 29.86 -34.00 -8.21
CA ALA A 98 30.97 -33.07 -8.03
C ALA A 98 30.85 -32.27 -6.71
N GLY A 99 29.86 -32.58 -5.87
CA GLY A 99 29.59 -31.89 -4.61
C GLY A 99 28.94 -30.52 -4.78
N ASN A 100 28.45 -30.17 -5.98
CA ASN A 100 27.73 -28.93 -6.21
C ASN A 100 26.35 -29.00 -5.58
N ILE A 101 25.84 -27.86 -5.13
CA ILE A 101 24.52 -27.75 -4.51
C ILE A 101 23.48 -27.67 -5.61
N VAL A 102 22.55 -28.62 -5.65
CA VAL A 102 21.40 -28.64 -6.54
C VAL A 102 20.17 -28.27 -5.73
N LEU A 103 19.64 -27.09 -6.00
CA LEU A 103 18.41 -26.58 -5.41
C LEU A 103 17.26 -27.05 -6.27
N SER A 104 16.31 -27.77 -5.68
CA SER A 104 15.03 -28.09 -6.33
C SER A 104 14.00 -27.11 -5.79
N GLU A 105 13.75 -26.04 -6.55
CA GLU A 105 12.73 -25.07 -6.22
C GLU A 105 11.44 -25.48 -6.91
N ALA A 106 10.46 -25.96 -6.13
CA ALA A 106 9.09 -26.09 -6.60
C ALA A 106 8.52 -24.67 -6.75
N VAL A 107 8.55 -24.12 -7.96
CA VAL A 107 8.01 -22.78 -8.21
C VAL A 107 6.51 -22.92 -8.49
N GLY A 108 5.71 -22.59 -7.49
CA GLY A 108 4.26 -22.50 -7.60
C GLY A 108 3.79 -21.31 -8.43
N HIS A 109 2.75 -21.50 -9.24
CA HIS A 109 1.97 -20.43 -9.83
C HIS A 109 0.48 -20.74 -9.74
N LEU A 110 -0.35 -19.69 -9.76
CA LEU A 110 -1.80 -19.87 -9.78
C LEU A 110 -2.27 -20.14 -11.20
N PHE A 111 -3.22 -21.05 -11.32
CA PHE A 111 -3.92 -21.39 -12.54
C PHE A 111 -5.43 -21.25 -12.32
N ASP A 112 -6.10 -20.64 -13.28
CA ASP A 112 -7.55 -20.50 -13.27
C ASP A 112 -8.20 -21.65 -14.07
N PRO A 113 -8.86 -22.63 -13.42
CA PRO A 113 -9.50 -23.73 -14.11
C PRO A 113 -10.82 -23.34 -14.80
N PHE A 114 -11.30 -22.11 -14.60
CA PHE A 114 -12.54 -21.61 -15.18
C PHE A 114 -12.31 -20.68 -16.37
N LYS A 115 -11.05 -20.36 -16.68
CA LYS A 115 -10.67 -19.56 -17.85
C LYS A 115 -11.04 -20.30 -19.14
N GLY A 116 -11.89 -19.66 -19.96
CA GLY A 116 -12.22 -20.17 -21.29
C GLY A 116 -11.03 -20.12 -22.25
N GLU A 117 -10.94 -21.08 -23.17
CA GLU A 117 -9.84 -21.15 -24.14
C GLU A 117 -9.95 -20.08 -25.24
N LYS A 118 -11.18 -19.67 -25.58
CA LYS A 118 -11.43 -18.65 -26.61
C LYS A 118 -11.37 -17.26 -26.00
N LYS A 119 -10.64 -16.38 -26.66
CA LYS A 119 -10.50 -14.97 -26.31
C LYS A 119 -11.47 -14.12 -27.12
N GLY A 120 -12.48 -13.56 -26.47
CA GLY A 120 -13.49 -12.70 -27.10
C GLY A 120 -13.36 -11.23 -26.70
N ALA A 121 -14.35 -10.43 -27.11
CA ALA A 121 -14.34 -8.99 -26.88
C ALA A 121 -14.41 -8.64 -25.37
N VAL A 122 -13.51 -7.75 -24.92
CA VAL A 122 -13.51 -7.13 -23.59
C VAL A 122 -13.06 -5.69 -23.74
N ARG A 123 -13.69 -4.77 -23.00
CA ARG A 123 -13.23 -3.39 -22.92
C ARG A 123 -12.71 -3.04 -21.54
N VAL A 124 -11.58 -2.35 -21.48
CA VAL A 124 -10.97 -1.86 -20.24
C VAL A 124 -10.64 -0.38 -20.43
N ARG A 125 -11.06 0.48 -19.50
CA ARG A 125 -10.77 1.91 -19.53
C ARG A 125 -10.20 2.36 -18.20
N TRP A 126 -9.02 2.97 -18.24
CA TRP A 126 -8.46 3.63 -17.07
C TRP A 126 -9.14 5.00 -16.91
N LEU A 127 -9.73 5.25 -15.73
CA LEU A 127 -10.46 6.48 -15.44
C LEU A 127 -9.62 7.48 -14.66
N ASN A 128 -8.93 7.03 -13.62
CA ASN A 128 -7.91 7.81 -12.92
C ASN A 128 -7.15 6.90 -11.95
N HIS A 129 -6.03 7.34 -11.37
CA HIS A 129 -5.29 6.64 -10.30
C HIS A 129 -5.37 5.10 -10.37
N ALA A 130 -6.11 4.45 -9.46
CA ALA A 130 -6.40 3.01 -9.40
C ALA A 130 -7.81 2.65 -9.92
N THR A 131 -8.56 3.64 -10.42
CA THR A 131 -9.90 3.50 -10.96
C THR A 131 -9.89 2.99 -12.40
N VAL A 132 -10.33 1.75 -12.58
CA VAL A 132 -10.42 1.08 -13.87
C VAL A 132 -11.84 0.58 -14.07
N HIS A 133 -12.43 0.85 -15.24
CA HIS A 133 -13.71 0.31 -15.68
C HIS A 133 -13.47 -0.86 -16.64
N VAL A 134 -14.06 -2.02 -16.34
CA VAL A 134 -14.00 -3.24 -17.16
C VAL A 134 -15.41 -3.62 -17.58
N GLU A 135 -15.61 -3.84 -18.87
CA GLU A 135 -16.88 -4.29 -19.47
C GLU A 135 -16.65 -5.61 -20.22
N CYS A 136 -17.48 -6.61 -19.90
CA CYS A 136 -17.46 -7.92 -20.54
C CYS A 136 -18.88 -8.48 -20.63
N ASN A 137 -19.33 -8.80 -21.85
CA ASN A 137 -20.64 -9.41 -22.11
C ASN A 137 -21.81 -8.68 -21.41
N GLY A 138 -21.82 -7.34 -21.46
CA GLY A 138 -22.86 -6.52 -20.84
C GLY A 138 -22.80 -6.40 -19.31
N LYS A 139 -21.74 -6.91 -18.67
CA LYS A 139 -21.46 -6.74 -17.25
C LYS A 139 -20.25 -5.84 -17.01
N THR A 140 -20.35 -5.00 -15.99
CA THR A 140 -19.36 -3.96 -15.69
C THR A 140 -18.79 -4.06 -14.28
N LEU A 141 -17.52 -3.71 -14.14
CA LEU A 141 -16.79 -3.63 -12.88
C LEU A 141 -15.98 -2.34 -12.84
N VAL A 142 -16.08 -1.58 -11.74
CA VAL A 142 -15.17 -0.45 -11.46
C VAL A 142 -14.31 -0.77 -10.24
N THR A 143 -13.02 -0.52 -10.30
CA THR A 143 -12.10 -0.69 -9.15
C THR A 143 -11.84 0.64 -8.46
N ASP A 144 -11.58 0.63 -7.15
CA ASP A 144 -10.95 1.71 -6.36
C ASP A 144 -11.29 3.14 -6.81
N PRO A 145 -12.56 3.58 -6.65
CA PRO A 145 -13.02 4.84 -7.23
C PRO A 145 -12.54 6.06 -6.45
N TRP A 146 -11.55 6.76 -7.01
CA TRP A 146 -11.14 8.12 -6.63
C TRP A 146 -11.17 9.02 -7.86
N LEU A 147 -12.26 9.79 -8.02
CA LEU A 147 -12.54 10.54 -9.25
C LEU A 147 -12.43 12.06 -9.10
N PHE A 148 -12.56 12.55 -7.88
CA PHE A 148 -12.47 13.96 -7.48
C PHE A 148 -12.24 14.00 -5.96
N GLY A 149 -12.02 15.19 -5.43
CA GLY A 149 -11.70 15.44 -4.04
C GLY A 149 -10.26 15.04 -3.66
N PRO A 150 -9.78 15.48 -2.50
CA PRO A 150 -8.47 15.12 -2.01
C PRO A 150 -8.46 13.83 -1.19
N ALA A 151 -7.35 13.10 -1.25
CA ALA A 151 -7.03 12.02 -0.32
C ALA A 151 -6.04 12.49 0.78
N PHE A 152 -5.95 11.72 1.86
CA PHE A 152 -5.00 11.95 2.97
C PHE A 152 -5.04 13.39 3.52
N MET A 153 -6.23 13.82 3.95
CA MET A 153 -6.45 15.11 4.63
C MET A 153 -5.93 16.32 3.83
N THR A 154 -6.22 16.37 2.52
CA THR A 154 -5.79 17.42 1.58
C THR A 154 -4.32 17.39 1.17
N GLY A 155 -3.60 16.34 1.53
CA GLY A 155 -2.21 16.14 1.10
C GLY A 155 -2.11 15.68 -0.35
N TRP A 156 -3.08 14.88 -0.82
CA TRP A 156 -3.02 14.24 -2.13
C TRP A 156 -4.18 14.69 -3.01
N TRP A 157 -3.87 14.98 -4.25
CA TRP A 157 -4.82 15.37 -5.29
C TRP A 157 -4.57 14.53 -6.53
N LEU A 158 -5.60 14.27 -7.33
CA LEU A 158 -5.43 13.57 -8.61
C LEU A 158 -4.47 14.36 -9.52
N ALA A 159 -3.51 13.66 -10.14
CA ALA A 159 -2.52 14.29 -11.02
C ALA A 159 -3.13 14.93 -12.27
N SER A 160 -4.27 14.41 -12.70
CA SER A 160 -5.11 14.95 -13.76
C SER A 160 -6.57 14.84 -13.34
N PRO A 161 -7.46 15.76 -13.76
CA PRO A 161 -8.89 15.60 -13.52
C PRO A 161 -9.42 14.36 -14.24
N SER A 162 -10.40 13.68 -13.66
CA SER A 162 -10.97 12.48 -14.27
C SER A 162 -11.79 12.78 -15.52
N PRO A 163 -12.02 11.81 -16.42
CA PRO A 163 -12.94 11.94 -17.54
C PRO A 163 -14.34 12.38 -17.09
N ALA A 164 -14.99 13.24 -17.87
CA ALA A 164 -16.29 13.82 -17.49
C ALA A 164 -17.41 12.77 -17.31
N ASP A 165 -17.31 11.64 -18.00
CA ASP A 165 -18.26 10.53 -17.92
C ASP A 165 -17.92 9.50 -16.83
N SER A 166 -16.78 9.64 -16.14
CA SER A 166 -16.31 8.69 -15.12
C SER A 166 -17.29 8.48 -13.97
N VAL A 167 -17.97 9.55 -13.53
CA VAL A 167 -18.98 9.49 -12.45
C VAL A 167 -20.20 8.70 -12.91
N GLU A 168 -20.60 8.84 -14.16
CA GLU A 168 -21.74 8.10 -14.70
C GLU A 168 -21.39 6.62 -14.89
N LEU A 169 -20.20 6.31 -15.40
CA LEU A 169 -19.69 4.92 -15.46
C LEU A 169 -19.67 4.27 -14.08
N LEU A 170 -19.21 4.99 -13.05
CA LEU A 170 -19.22 4.52 -11.66
C LEU A 170 -20.64 4.25 -11.15
N LYS A 171 -21.59 5.15 -11.42
CA LYS A 171 -23.00 4.98 -11.03
C LYS A 171 -23.68 3.82 -11.75
N GLN A 172 -23.34 3.58 -13.01
CA GLN A 172 -23.92 2.52 -13.83
C GLN A 172 -23.29 1.14 -13.60
N ALA A 173 -22.07 1.10 -13.04
CA ALA A 173 -21.35 -0.15 -12.79
C ALA A 173 -22.21 -1.18 -12.01
N ASP A 174 -22.25 -2.42 -12.49
CA ASP A 174 -22.93 -3.54 -11.80
C ASP A 174 -22.25 -3.86 -10.47
N HIS A 175 -20.92 -3.78 -10.45
CA HIS A 175 -20.08 -4.08 -9.30
C HIS A 175 -18.99 -3.03 -9.14
N ILE A 176 -18.67 -2.71 -7.89
CA ILE A 176 -17.51 -1.90 -7.53
C ILE A 176 -16.62 -2.74 -6.63
N PHE A 177 -15.35 -2.86 -6.98
CA PHE A 177 -14.35 -3.52 -6.14
C PHE A 177 -13.49 -2.49 -5.41
N ILE A 178 -13.30 -2.68 -4.10
CA ILE A 178 -12.42 -1.88 -3.27
C ILE A 178 -11.30 -2.78 -2.74
N SER A 179 -10.06 -2.46 -3.11
CA SER A 179 -8.87 -3.25 -2.78
C SER A 179 -8.49 -3.16 -1.31
N HIS A 180 -8.52 -1.96 -0.75
CA HIS A 180 -8.22 -1.65 0.64
C HIS A 180 -8.82 -0.29 1.05
N ASN A 181 -8.67 0.07 2.31
CA ASN A 181 -9.32 1.21 2.97
C ASN A 181 -8.54 2.53 2.89
N HIS A 182 -7.51 2.61 2.04
CA HIS A 182 -6.80 3.85 1.77
C HIS A 182 -7.71 4.88 1.09
N PRO A 183 -7.60 6.19 1.38
CA PRO A 183 -8.60 7.16 0.95
C PRO A 183 -8.54 7.39 -0.56
N ASP A 184 -7.41 7.13 -1.20
CA ASP A 184 -7.19 7.10 -2.64
C ASP A 184 -7.74 5.83 -3.35
N HIS A 185 -8.28 4.87 -2.58
CA HIS A 185 -8.91 3.64 -3.08
C HIS A 185 -10.37 3.47 -2.61
N LEU A 186 -10.61 3.73 -1.33
CA LEU A 186 -11.92 3.84 -0.66
C LEU A 186 -12.19 5.31 -0.36
N HIS A 187 -12.49 6.07 -1.42
CA HIS A 187 -12.69 7.52 -1.32
C HIS A 187 -14.13 7.86 -0.93
N ALA A 188 -14.35 8.31 0.31
CA ALA A 188 -15.69 8.58 0.84
C ALA A 188 -16.49 9.60 -0.01
N GLU A 189 -15.84 10.66 -0.49
CA GLU A 189 -16.48 11.70 -1.31
C GLU A 189 -16.92 11.16 -2.68
N THR A 190 -16.08 10.37 -3.34
CA THR A 190 -16.43 9.71 -4.61
C THR A 190 -17.59 8.74 -4.39
N LEU A 191 -17.53 7.93 -3.32
CA LEU A 191 -18.57 6.97 -2.99
C LEU A 191 -19.89 7.63 -2.56
N SER A 192 -19.88 8.91 -2.17
CA SER A 192 -21.09 9.63 -1.76
C SER A 192 -22.13 9.77 -2.88
N VAL A 193 -21.71 9.70 -4.15
CA VAL A 193 -22.59 9.82 -5.32
C VAL A 193 -23.36 8.53 -5.64
N LEU A 194 -23.04 7.44 -4.96
CA LEU A 194 -23.61 6.13 -5.18
C LEU A 194 -24.84 5.89 -4.29
N PRO A 195 -25.83 5.12 -4.77
CA PRO A 195 -26.89 4.64 -3.91
C PRO A 195 -26.34 3.64 -2.89
N ARG A 196 -26.92 3.61 -1.69
CA ARG A 196 -26.39 2.83 -0.56
C ARG A 196 -26.56 1.31 -0.71
N ASP A 197 -27.34 0.85 -1.68
CA ASP A 197 -27.52 -0.56 -2.04
C ASP A 197 -26.65 -1.00 -3.23
N LYS A 198 -25.79 -0.11 -3.76
CA LYS A 198 -24.82 -0.43 -4.82
C LYS A 198 -23.97 -1.66 -4.43
N PRO A 199 -23.87 -2.71 -5.28
CA PRO A 199 -23.07 -3.89 -4.96
C PRO A 199 -21.58 -3.57 -4.88
N LEU A 200 -21.03 -3.63 -3.67
CA LEU A 200 -19.63 -3.42 -3.36
C LEU A 200 -18.97 -4.74 -3.01
N LEU A 201 -17.80 -4.98 -3.60
CA LEU A 201 -16.97 -6.16 -3.40
C LEU A 201 -15.69 -5.74 -2.69
N VAL A 202 -15.33 -6.44 -1.62
CA VAL A 202 -14.11 -6.20 -0.84
C VAL A 202 -13.39 -7.50 -0.58
N ALA A 203 -12.11 -7.47 -0.22
CA ALA A 203 -11.44 -8.66 0.28
C ALA A 203 -11.94 -9.06 1.67
N ASP A 204 -12.00 -10.37 1.94
CA ASP A 204 -12.33 -10.93 3.26
C ASP A 204 -11.12 -10.85 4.23
N PHE A 205 -10.69 -9.62 4.52
CA PHE A 205 -9.69 -9.38 5.55
C PHE A 205 -10.22 -9.77 6.93
N LYS A 206 -9.38 -10.41 7.76
CA LYS A 206 -9.75 -10.78 9.14
C LYS A 206 -10.25 -9.60 9.96
N THR A 207 -9.71 -8.41 9.70
CA THR A 207 -10.04 -7.17 10.40
C THR A 207 -11.40 -6.60 9.96
N ARG A 208 -11.87 -6.99 8.76
CA ARG A 208 -13.02 -6.43 8.04
C ARG A 208 -12.91 -4.92 7.82
N SER A 209 -11.71 -4.40 7.65
CA SER A 209 -11.43 -2.97 7.59
C SER A 209 -12.22 -2.23 6.51
N CYS A 210 -12.21 -2.71 5.26
CA CYS A 210 -13.01 -2.15 4.17
C CYS A 210 -14.52 -2.31 4.42
N GLU A 211 -14.96 -3.51 4.81
CA GLU A 211 -16.38 -3.77 5.05
C GLU A 211 -16.94 -2.82 6.10
N LYS A 212 -16.30 -2.76 7.28
CA LYS A 212 -16.71 -1.87 8.38
C LYS A 212 -16.78 -0.42 7.94
N TYR A 213 -15.79 0.05 7.17
CA TYR A 213 -15.78 1.43 6.71
C TYR A 213 -16.91 1.71 5.70
N LEU A 214 -17.12 0.83 4.72
CA LEU A 214 -18.26 0.95 3.80
C LEU A 214 -19.61 0.89 4.53
N ARG A 215 -19.77 0.02 5.54
CA ARG A 215 -20.97 0.00 6.38
C ARG A 215 -21.17 1.31 7.13
N ALA A 216 -20.09 1.91 7.64
CA ALA A 216 -20.13 3.20 8.32
C ALA A 216 -20.50 4.36 7.37
N LEU A 217 -20.12 4.27 6.09
CA LEU A 217 -20.60 5.18 5.03
C LEU A 217 -22.06 4.90 4.61
N GLY A 218 -22.74 3.95 5.26
CA GLY A 218 -24.15 3.63 5.06
C GLY A 218 -24.41 2.58 3.98
N PHE A 219 -23.39 1.94 3.40
CA PHE A 219 -23.61 0.92 2.37
C PHE A 219 -24.19 -0.37 2.94
N THR A 220 -25.24 -0.87 2.29
CA THR A 220 -26.03 -2.03 2.71
C THR A 220 -25.71 -3.30 1.93
N ASN A 221 -25.06 -3.18 0.77
CA ASN A 221 -24.73 -4.30 -0.11
C ASN A 221 -23.22 -4.47 -0.29
N VAL A 222 -22.54 -4.86 0.78
CA VAL A 222 -21.09 -5.13 0.80
C VAL A 222 -20.86 -6.62 0.92
N THR A 223 -20.12 -7.19 -0.03
CA THR A 223 -19.77 -8.61 -0.08
C THR A 223 -18.26 -8.79 0.06
N ALA A 224 -17.83 -9.47 1.12
CA ALA A 224 -16.46 -9.88 1.31
C ALA A 224 -16.15 -11.14 0.49
N LEU A 225 -15.06 -11.10 -0.27
CA LEU A 225 -14.60 -12.18 -1.15
C LEU A 225 -13.40 -12.89 -0.52
N PRO A 226 -13.49 -14.20 -0.22
CA PRO A 226 -12.35 -14.96 0.27
C PRO A 226 -11.19 -14.99 -0.72
N PHE A 227 -9.97 -15.02 -0.20
CA PHE A 227 -8.77 -15.02 -1.03
C PHE A 227 -8.68 -16.29 -1.89
N LYS A 228 -8.31 -16.11 -3.16
CA LYS A 228 -8.18 -17.15 -4.21
C LYS A 228 -9.51 -17.79 -4.65
N GLU A 229 -10.64 -17.46 -4.01
CA GLU A 229 -11.94 -17.90 -4.51
C GLU A 229 -12.32 -17.18 -5.79
N VAL A 230 -12.88 -17.93 -6.73
CA VAL A 230 -13.31 -17.45 -8.03
C VAL A 230 -14.81 -17.18 -8.01
N HIS A 231 -15.18 -15.93 -8.25
CA HIS A 231 -16.55 -15.45 -8.25
C HIS A 231 -16.95 -14.91 -9.62
N GLN A 232 -18.03 -15.47 -10.18
CA GLN A 232 -18.59 -15.06 -11.46
C GLN A 232 -19.49 -13.82 -11.30
N LEU A 233 -19.15 -12.77 -12.05
CA LEU A 233 -19.90 -11.52 -12.16
C LEU A 233 -20.89 -11.57 -13.33
N GLY A 234 -20.52 -12.25 -14.43
CA GLY A 234 -21.32 -12.37 -15.65
C GLY A 234 -20.91 -13.56 -16.51
N GLU A 235 -21.50 -13.69 -17.69
CA GLU A 235 -21.12 -14.72 -18.66
C GLU A 235 -19.66 -14.53 -19.08
N HIS A 236 -18.84 -15.58 -18.88
CA HIS A 236 -17.39 -15.55 -19.09
C HIS A 236 -16.65 -14.38 -18.40
N PHE A 237 -17.20 -13.86 -17.29
CA PHE A 237 -16.59 -12.78 -16.53
C PHE A 237 -16.56 -13.14 -15.04
N HIS A 238 -15.37 -13.37 -14.50
CA HIS A 238 -15.15 -13.71 -13.11
C HIS A 238 -13.88 -13.10 -12.55
N ILE A 239 -13.82 -13.03 -11.22
CA ILE A 239 -12.73 -12.40 -10.48
C ILE A 239 -12.26 -13.29 -9.34
N SER A 240 -11.05 -13.04 -8.85
CA SER A 240 -10.53 -13.60 -7.61
C SER A 240 -9.67 -12.56 -6.90
N VAL A 241 -9.79 -12.48 -5.58
CA VAL A 241 -9.01 -11.55 -4.76
C VAL A 241 -7.75 -12.23 -4.25
N LEU A 242 -6.62 -11.53 -4.27
CA LEU A 242 -5.33 -12.00 -3.79
C LEU A 242 -4.85 -11.10 -2.65
N LYS A 243 -4.36 -11.68 -1.56
CA LYS A 243 -3.88 -10.90 -0.41
C LYS A 243 -2.47 -10.37 -0.68
N SER A 244 -2.14 -9.18 -0.21
CA SER A 244 -0.74 -8.74 -0.05
C SER A 244 0.07 -9.80 0.73
N GLY A 245 1.34 -9.95 0.37
CA GLY A 245 2.25 -10.91 1.01
C GLY A 245 2.83 -10.42 2.33
N ASP A 246 2.64 -9.14 2.66
CA ASP A 246 2.92 -8.59 3.97
C ASP A 246 1.68 -8.62 4.88
N PHE A 247 1.76 -7.94 6.00
CA PHE A 247 0.72 -7.97 7.02
C PHE A 247 -0.45 -7.03 6.72
N ARG A 248 -0.30 -6.13 5.74
CA ARG A 248 -1.29 -5.10 5.41
C ARG A 248 -2.59 -5.72 4.90
N ASP A 249 -3.66 -4.99 5.16
CA ASP A 249 -4.97 -5.25 4.57
C ASP A 249 -5.04 -4.69 3.15
N ASP A 250 -4.05 -5.06 2.33
CA ASP A 250 -4.00 -4.71 0.92
C ASP A 250 -4.37 -5.94 0.10
N SER A 251 -5.11 -5.75 -0.98
CA SER A 251 -5.45 -6.81 -1.91
C SER A 251 -5.27 -6.42 -3.36
N GLY A 252 -4.86 -7.40 -4.16
CA GLY A 252 -4.87 -7.33 -5.61
C GLY A 252 -6.08 -8.07 -6.17
N LEU A 253 -6.39 -7.79 -7.43
CA LEU A 253 -7.53 -8.36 -8.13
C LEU A 253 -7.08 -9.10 -9.39
N TYR A 254 -7.36 -10.40 -9.43
CA TYR A 254 -7.33 -11.18 -10.66
C TYR A 254 -8.68 -11.08 -11.36
N ILE A 255 -8.66 -10.82 -12.66
CA ILE A 255 -9.85 -10.73 -13.51
C ILE A 255 -9.68 -11.69 -14.67
N CYS A 256 -10.67 -12.55 -14.90
CA CYS A 256 -10.82 -13.23 -16.18
C CYS A 256 -12.08 -12.72 -16.87
N ALA A 257 -11.91 -12.13 -18.06
CA ALA A 257 -12.99 -11.60 -18.87
C ALA A 257 -12.87 -12.16 -20.28
N ASN A 258 -13.88 -12.89 -20.73
CA ASN A 258 -13.99 -13.49 -22.06
C ASN A 258 -12.72 -14.25 -22.51
N GLY A 259 -12.10 -15.01 -21.60
CA GLY A 259 -10.86 -15.76 -21.87
C GLY A 259 -9.57 -14.95 -21.79
N HIS A 260 -9.64 -13.62 -21.62
CA HIS A 260 -8.49 -12.80 -21.25
C HIS A 260 -8.27 -12.82 -19.73
N SER A 261 -7.02 -12.74 -19.30
CA SER A 261 -6.67 -12.69 -17.87
C SER A 261 -5.86 -11.46 -17.52
N PHE A 262 -6.34 -10.70 -16.54
CA PHE A 262 -5.72 -9.48 -16.04
C PHE A 262 -5.35 -9.62 -14.56
N LEU A 263 -4.29 -8.94 -14.14
CA LEU A 263 -3.92 -8.83 -12.72
C LEU A 263 -3.66 -7.37 -12.36
N LEU A 264 -4.39 -6.89 -11.37
CA LEU A 264 -4.24 -5.59 -10.75
C LEU A 264 -3.58 -5.78 -9.39
N THR A 265 -2.32 -5.34 -9.23
CA THR A 265 -1.62 -5.51 -7.94
C THR A 265 -1.93 -4.41 -6.94
N VAL A 266 -2.43 -3.28 -7.42
CA VAL A 266 -2.67 -2.06 -6.61
C VAL A 266 -1.38 -1.75 -5.82
N ASP A 267 -1.49 -1.59 -4.49
CA ASP A 267 -0.44 -1.19 -3.56
C ASP A 267 0.16 -2.37 -2.78
N CYS A 268 -0.19 -3.60 -3.17
CA CYS A 268 0.27 -4.80 -2.49
C CYS A 268 1.79 -4.95 -2.58
N ASN A 269 2.40 -5.21 -1.41
CA ASN A 269 3.76 -5.70 -1.36
C ASN A 269 3.71 -7.21 -1.54
N PHE A 270 4.49 -7.73 -2.49
CA PHE A 270 4.68 -9.17 -2.63
C PHE A 270 3.35 -9.94 -2.75
N LEU A 271 2.42 -9.47 -3.60
CA LEU A 271 1.06 -10.01 -3.75
C LEU A 271 1.06 -11.55 -3.81
N ASN A 272 0.27 -12.16 -2.94
CA ASN A 272 0.15 -13.60 -2.72
C ASN A 272 1.50 -14.33 -2.66
N HIS A 273 2.50 -13.72 -2.02
CA HIS A 273 3.86 -14.22 -1.90
C HIS A 273 4.53 -14.53 -3.26
N HIS A 274 4.20 -13.74 -4.30
CA HIS A 274 4.56 -13.98 -5.70
C HIS A 274 4.07 -15.32 -6.31
N VAL A 275 3.23 -16.08 -5.62
CA VAL A 275 2.51 -17.21 -6.22
C VAL A 275 1.33 -16.63 -7.00
N LEU A 276 1.59 -16.21 -8.24
CA LEU A 276 0.66 -15.43 -9.04
C LEU A 276 0.23 -16.18 -10.31
N PRO A 277 -0.87 -15.77 -10.95
CA PRO A 277 -1.20 -16.22 -12.29
C PRO A 277 -0.10 -15.83 -13.29
N ARG A 278 0.11 -16.69 -14.30
CA ARG A 278 1.10 -16.50 -15.37
C ARG A 278 0.43 -16.29 -16.72
N ASP A 279 1.24 -15.84 -17.66
CA ASP A 279 0.88 -15.65 -19.07
C ASP A 279 -0.36 -14.76 -19.20
N LEU A 280 -0.32 -13.65 -18.45
CA LEU A 280 -1.39 -12.67 -18.37
C LEU A 280 -1.54 -11.91 -19.69
N ASP A 281 -2.75 -11.48 -20.00
CA ASP A 281 -2.99 -10.53 -21.07
C ASP A 281 -2.57 -9.12 -20.63
N LEU A 282 -2.97 -8.70 -19.42
CA LEU A 282 -2.66 -7.38 -18.88
C LEU A 282 -2.22 -7.46 -17.42
N LEU A 283 -1.07 -6.88 -17.10
CA LEU A 283 -0.62 -6.63 -15.73
C LEU A 283 -0.72 -5.13 -15.43
N MET A 284 -1.30 -4.78 -14.29
CA MET A 284 -1.40 -3.41 -13.80
C MET A 284 -0.79 -3.30 -12.39
N THR A 285 0.19 -2.42 -12.18
CA THR A 285 0.87 -2.28 -10.89
C THR A 285 1.02 -0.83 -10.45
N SER A 286 0.95 -0.57 -9.14
CA SER A 286 1.52 0.67 -8.56
C SER A 286 2.98 0.81 -8.99
N PHE A 287 3.37 2.03 -9.37
CA PHE A 287 4.68 2.27 -9.99
C PHE A 287 5.39 3.53 -9.51
N ALA A 288 4.64 4.56 -9.11
CA ALA A 288 5.16 5.90 -8.91
C ALA A 288 5.93 6.06 -7.59
N GLY A 289 5.36 5.55 -6.48
CA GLY A 289 5.90 5.76 -5.14
C GLY A 289 5.65 7.17 -4.62
N GLY A 290 6.40 7.59 -3.60
CA GLY A 290 6.25 8.90 -2.96
C GLY A 290 5.12 8.98 -1.92
N ALA A 291 4.52 7.84 -1.58
CA ALA A 291 3.41 7.71 -0.64
C ALA A 291 3.86 7.65 0.83
N SER A 292 4.69 8.60 1.27
CA SER A 292 5.18 8.65 2.65
C SER A 292 5.66 10.03 3.01
N GLY A 293 5.34 10.50 4.23
CA GLY A 293 5.97 11.69 4.80
C GLY A 293 7.47 11.53 5.04
N PHE A 294 7.99 10.29 5.15
CA PHE A 294 9.42 10.05 5.28
C PHE A 294 10.10 9.97 3.90
N PRO A 295 11.18 10.72 3.64
CA PRO A 295 11.98 11.50 4.59
C PRO A 295 11.66 13.01 4.59
N LEU A 296 10.79 13.48 3.69
CA LEU A 296 10.66 14.91 3.40
C LEU A 296 10.09 15.72 4.56
N CYS A 297 9.18 15.15 5.34
CA CYS A 297 8.58 15.78 6.52
C CYS A 297 9.44 15.64 7.78
N PHE A 298 10.66 15.11 7.69
CA PHE A 298 11.55 14.90 8.84
C PHE A 298 12.65 15.95 8.83
N ASP A 299 12.59 16.89 9.77
CA ASP A 299 13.47 18.06 9.78
C ASP A 299 14.82 17.79 10.44
N ASN A 300 14.96 16.63 11.09
CA ASN A 300 16.22 16.13 11.62
C ASN A 300 17.08 15.38 10.59
N LEU A 301 16.69 15.39 9.30
CA LEU A 301 17.45 14.80 8.19
C LEU A 301 18.00 15.88 7.26
N GLY A 302 19.27 15.75 6.88
CA GLY A 302 19.91 16.64 5.90
C GLY A 302 19.38 16.41 4.48
N PRO A 303 19.51 17.40 3.56
CA PRO A 303 19.04 17.27 2.17
C PRO A 303 19.61 16.05 1.44
N GLU A 304 20.89 15.73 1.63
CA GLU A 304 21.54 14.56 1.02
C GLU A 304 20.96 13.24 1.54
N GLU A 305 20.70 13.14 2.84
CA GLU A 305 20.08 11.95 3.44
C GLU A 305 18.66 11.75 2.92
N LYS A 306 17.87 12.83 2.80
CA LYS A 306 16.54 12.81 2.20
C LYS A 306 16.62 12.29 0.76
N GLN A 307 17.51 12.83 -0.06
CA GLN A 307 17.68 12.40 -1.45
C GLN A 307 18.08 10.92 -1.58
N ASN A 308 19.00 10.46 -0.73
CA ASN A 308 19.45 9.06 -0.72
C ASN A 308 18.31 8.09 -0.39
N VAL A 309 17.45 8.44 0.58
CA VAL A 309 16.25 7.65 0.91
C VAL A 309 15.27 7.62 -0.26
N LEU A 310 15.00 8.77 -0.89
CA LEU A 310 14.07 8.85 -2.02
C LEU A 310 14.52 7.99 -3.20
N GLU A 311 15.80 8.05 -3.58
CA GLU A 311 16.33 7.23 -4.67
C GLU A 311 16.29 5.72 -4.33
N ARG A 312 16.58 5.35 -3.08
CA ARG A 312 16.43 3.97 -2.61
C ARG A 312 14.99 3.49 -2.71
N ASN A 313 14.02 4.30 -2.31
CA ASN A 313 12.60 3.95 -2.34
C ASN A 313 12.12 3.77 -3.79
N LYS A 314 12.49 4.69 -4.70
CA LYS A 314 12.20 4.58 -6.14
C LYS A 314 12.79 3.30 -6.74
N ALA A 315 14.05 3.00 -6.43
CA ALA A 315 14.73 1.80 -6.91
C ALA A 315 14.06 0.52 -6.39
N SER A 316 13.64 0.51 -5.13
CA SER A 316 12.93 -0.63 -4.51
C SER A 316 11.60 -0.90 -5.21
N LEU A 317 10.82 0.14 -5.49
CA LEU A 317 9.55 0.00 -6.22
C LEU A 317 9.77 -0.51 -7.66
N ARG A 318 10.78 0.02 -8.37
CA ARG A 318 11.14 -0.50 -9.71
C ARG A 318 11.51 -1.99 -9.66
N PHE A 319 12.22 -2.41 -8.63
CA PHE A 319 12.56 -3.82 -8.43
C PHE A 319 11.30 -4.68 -8.19
N MET A 320 10.34 -4.22 -7.38
CA MET A 320 9.07 -4.93 -7.16
C MET A 320 8.27 -5.10 -8.46
N VAL A 321 8.10 -4.02 -9.24
CA VAL A 321 7.44 -4.09 -10.56
C VAL A 321 8.16 -5.07 -11.48
N THR A 322 9.50 -5.07 -11.47
CA THR A 322 10.30 -6.04 -12.24
C THR A 322 9.97 -7.48 -11.85
N GLN A 323 9.81 -7.77 -10.55
CA GLN A 323 9.43 -9.12 -10.12
C GLN A 323 8.03 -9.48 -10.61
N TYR A 324 7.05 -8.57 -10.51
CA TYR A 324 5.70 -8.84 -11.03
C TYR A 324 5.70 -9.17 -12.52
N ILE A 325 6.39 -8.37 -13.35
CA ILE A 325 6.47 -8.62 -14.79
C ILE A 325 7.15 -9.98 -15.08
N LYS A 326 8.27 -10.28 -14.43
CA LYS A 326 8.98 -11.56 -14.63
C LYS A 326 8.18 -12.78 -14.20
N THR A 327 7.50 -12.68 -13.06
CA THR A 327 6.74 -13.78 -12.47
C THR A 327 5.47 -14.06 -13.26
N THR A 328 4.77 -13.00 -13.70
CA THR A 328 3.46 -13.13 -14.36
C THR A 328 3.53 -13.21 -15.88
N ARG A 329 4.66 -12.86 -16.49
CA ARG A 329 4.91 -12.91 -17.95
C ARG A 329 3.76 -12.29 -18.77
N PRO A 330 3.41 -11.01 -18.52
CA PRO A 330 2.25 -10.42 -19.16
C PRO A 330 2.55 -10.08 -20.63
N ARG A 331 1.53 -10.13 -21.48
CA ARG A 331 1.61 -9.62 -22.85
C ARG A 331 1.62 -8.09 -22.88
N TYR A 332 0.81 -7.46 -22.03
CA TYR A 332 0.74 -6.01 -21.87
C TYR A 332 0.96 -5.61 -20.42
N TYR A 333 1.68 -4.51 -20.20
CA TYR A 333 1.94 -3.95 -18.87
C TYR A 333 1.48 -2.50 -18.81
N MET A 334 0.66 -2.16 -17.81
CA MET A 334 0.20 -0.80 -17.55
C MET A 334 0.61 -0.34 -16.13
N PRO A 335 1.52 0.64 -15.99
CA PRO A 335 1.78 1.28 -14.70
C PRO A 335 0.55 2.13 -14.30
N TYR A 336 -0.19 1.75 -13.25
CA TYR A 336 -1.38 2.45 -12.75
C TYR A 336 -1.27 2.71 -11.23
N ALA A 337 -2.27 3.29 -10.56
CA ALA A 337 -2.29 3.41 -9.08
C ALA A 337 -1.04 4.11 -8.49
N GLY A 338 -0.75 5.32 -8.97
CA GLY A 338 0.34 6.13 -8.44
C GLY A 338 0.32 7.60 -8.85
N MET A 339 -0.73 8.03 -9.55
CA MET A 339 -0.84 9.36 -10.14
C MET A 339 -1.55 10.31 -9.19
N PHE A 340 -0.78 10.85 -8.24
CA PHE A 340 -1.23 11.94 -7.38
C PHE A 340 -0.21 13.08 -7.38
N THR A 341 -0.64 14.24 -6.89
CA THR A 341 0.14 15.46 -6.80
C THR A 341 -0.19 16.24 -5.53
N GLU A 342 0.80 16.94 -5.01
CA GLU A 342 0.73 17.78 -3.81
C GLU A 342 0.32 19.23 -4.19
N ARG A 343 -0.91 19.40 -4.71
CA ARG A 343 -1.39 20.69 -5.27
C ARG A 343 -1.61 21.80 -4.24
N ALA A 344 -1.72 21.48 -2.95
CA ALA A 344 -1.94 22.51 -1.94
C ALA A 344 -0.71 23.44 -1.86
N PRO A 345 -0.88 24.78 -1.81
CA PRO A 345 0.25 25.71 -1.81
C PRO A 345 1.29 25.47 -0.71
N ARG A 346 0.85 25.00 0.46
CA ARG A 346 1.73 24.63 1.60
C ARG A 346 2.67 23.46 1.30
N ASP A 347 2.34 22.62 0.32
CA ASP A 347 3.08 21.40 0.01
C ASP A 347 4.07 21.62 -1.16
N ALA A 348 4.34 22.87 -1.55
CA ALA A 348 5.27 23.20 -2.63
C ALA A 348 6.66 22.55 -2.48
N TYR A 349 7.21 22.51 -1.25
CA TYR A 349 8.45 21.80 -0.96
C TYR A 349 8.36 20.31 -1.26
N ILE A 350 7.24 19.67 -0.89
CA ILE A 350 7.01 18.25 -1.15
C ILE A 350 6.85 18.01 -2.64
N LEU A 351 6.05 18.83 -3.33
CA LEU A 351 5.86 18.74 -4.78
C LEU A 351 7.20 18.80 -5.55
N GLU A 352 8.09 19.70 -5.14
CA GLU A 352 9.40 19.88 -5.76
C GLU A 352 10.35 18.70 -5.50
N HIS A 353 10.33 18.12 -4.29
CA HIS A 353 11.33 17.15 -3.86
C HIS A 353 10.85 15.69 -3.89
N ASN A 354 9.54 15.42 -3.91
CA ASN A 354 8.97 14.07 -3.91
C ASN A 354 9.05 13.46 -5.31
N ALA A 355 10.26 13.11 -5.74
CA ALA A 355 10.51 12.52 -7.03
C ALA A 355 9.85 11.13 -7.14
N LYS A 356 8.90 10.98 -8.07
CA LYS A 356 8.17 9.74 -8.33
C LYS A 356 8.72 9.03 -9.58
N ASN A 357 8.49 7.73 -9.71
CA ASN A 357 8.75 7.07 -10.98
C ASN A 357 7.70 7.47 -12.03
N SER A 358 8.12 7.69 -13.27
CA SER A 358 7.23 7.88 -14.42
C SER A 358 6.91 6.55 -15.10
N ALA A 359 5.77 6.48 -15.79
CA ALA A 359 5.39 5.32 -16.60
C ALA A 359 6.45 4.96 -17.67
N SER A 360 7.08 5.98 -18.25
CA SER A 360 8.09 5.81 -19.31
C SER A 360 9.34 5.06 -18.85
N MET A 361 9.71 5.14 -17.57
CA MET A 361 10.87 4.43 -17.03
C MET A 361 10.74 2.91 -17.08
N PHE A 362 9.52 2.39 -17.24
CA PHE A 362 9.27 0.96 -17.33
C PHE A 362 9.25 0.43 -18.77
N SER A 363 9.42 1.28 -19.79
CA SER A 363 9.35 0.87 -21.21
C SER A 363 10.39 -0.20 -21.54
N GLU A 364 11.66 0.05 -21.18
CA GLU A 364 12.76 -0.87 -21.47
C GLU A 364 12.66 -2.16 -20.66
N LEU A 365 12.20 -2.04 -19.41
CA LEU A 365 11.96 -3.18 -18.54
C LEU A 365 10.87 -4.11 -19.11
N ALA A 366 9.72 -3.54 -19.48
CA ALA A 366 8.62 -4.28 -20.09
C ALA A 366 9.08 -4.97 -21.37
N ARG A 367 9.75 -4.23 -22.26
CA ARG A 367 10.30 -4.74 -23.53
C ARG A 367 11.25 -5.92 -23.32
N THR A 368 12.19 -5.81 -22.37
CA THR A 368 13.16 -6.87 -22.06
C THR A 368 12.48 -8.12 -21.51
N ALA A 369 11.34 -7.97 -20.83
CA ALA A 369 10.57 -9.08 -20.32
C ALA A 369 9.52 -9.63 -21.31
N GLY A 370 9.45 -9.11 -22.54
CA GLY A 370 8.51 -9.54 -23.57
C GLY A 370 7.10 -8.94 -23.43
N ALA A 371 6.92 -7.90 -22.62
CA ALA A 371 5.66 -7.20 -22.42
C ALA A 371 5.62 -5.86 -23.18
N ALA A 372 4.49 -5.55 -23.81
CA ALA A 372 4.25 -4.23 -24.41
C ALA A 372 3.72 -3.25 -23.36
N LEU A 373 4.37 -2.08 -23.24
CA LEU A 373 3.92 -1.03 -22.34
C LEU A 373 2.65 -0.36 -22.89
N VAL A 374 1.60 -0.32 -22.07
CA VAL A 374 0.36 0.44 -22.33
C VAL A 374 0.33 1.59 -21.33
N ARG A 375 0.33 2.83 -21.82
CA ARG A 375 0.26 4.01 -20.95
C ARG A 375 -1.18 4.24 -20.52
N PRO A 376 -1.44 4.55 -19.24
CA PRO A 376 -2.74 5.07 -18.82
C PRO A 376 -3.02 6.39 -19.52
N ALA A 377 -4.18 6.50 -20.16
CA ALA A 377 -4.63 7.69 -20.87
C ALA A 377 -6.16 7.75 -20.85
N HIS A 378 -6.73 8.94 -20.68
CA HIS A 378 -8.19 9.13 -20.64
C HIS A 378 -8.82 9.03 -22.02
N GLU A 379 -8.07 9.46 -23.04
CA GLU A 379 -8.43 9.48 -24.45
C GLU A 379 -8.40 8.11 -25.14
N HIS A 380 -8.10 7.02 -24.41
CA HIS A 380 -8.10 5.68 -24.98
C HIS A 380 -8.86 4.68 -24.11
N GLN A 381 -9.63 3.81 -24.77
CA GLN A 381 -10.19 2.59 -24.21
C GLN A 381 -9.43 1.41 -24.80
N LEU A 382 -9.05 0.47 -23.95
CA LEU A 382 -8.44 -0.78 -24.36
C LEU A 382 -9.55 -1.72 -24.84
N HIS A 383 -9.48 -2.17 -26.09
CA HIS A 383 -10.36 -3.19 -26.62
C HIS A 383 -9.55 -4.44 -26.94
N PHE A 384 -9.79 -5.49 -26.15
CA PHE A 384 -9.23 -6.81 -26.35
C PHE A 384 -10.19 -7.65 -27.20
N ALA A 385 -9.69 -8.25 -28.28
CA ALA A 385 -10.44 -9.18 -29.13
C ALA A 385 -9.47 -10.16 -29.81
N ASP A 386 -9.87 -11.42 -29.96
CA ASP A 386 -9.07 -12.48 -30.60
C ASP A 386 -7.64 -12.63 -30.03
N GLY A 387 -7.46 -12.24 -28.76
CA GLY A 387 -6.16 -12.26 -28.08
C GLY A 387 -5.35 -10.97 -28.19
N ASP A 388 -5.67 -10.08 -29.12
CA ASP A 388 -4.94 -8.84 -29.37
C ASP A 388 -5.57 -7.64 -28.65
N LEU A 389 -4.78 -6.57 -28.49
CA LEU A 389 -5.21 -5.30 -27.92
C LEU A 389 -5.22 -4.22 -29.00
N THR A 390 -6.33 -3.49 -29.09
CA THR A 390 -6.46 -2.24 -29.84
C THR A 390 -6.75 -1.08 -28.88
N LEU A 391 -6.28 0.12 -29.20
CA LEU A 391 -6.58 1.35 -28.47
C LEU A 391 -7.65 2.10 -29.23
N GLU A 392 -8.86 2.14 -28.70
CA GLU A 392 -9.98 2.88 -29.28
C GLU A 392 -10.00 4.30 -28.71
N PRO A 393 -10.04 5.34 -29.55
CA PRO A 393 -10.10 6.72 -29.07
C PRO A 393 -11.42 6.99 -28.37
N VAL A 394 -11.37 7.75 -27.27
CA VAL A 394 -12.53 8.22 -26.54
C VAL A 394 -12.51 9.75 -26.53
N ASP A 395 -13.55 10.37 -27.08
CA ASP A 395 -13.71 11.82 -27.11
C ASP A 395 -14.65 12.27 -25.99
N VAL A 396 -14.07 12.58 -24.83
CA VAL A 396 -14.78 13.12 -23.68
C VAL A 396 -13.97 14.23 -23.03
N GLY A 397 -14.68 15.23 -22.49
CA GLY A 397 -14.07 16.25 -21.64
C GLY A 397 -13.59 15.69 -20.30
N HIS A 398 -13.18 16.59 -19.41
CA HIS A 398 -12.72 16.26 -18.06
C HIS A 398 -13.61 16.94 -17.02
N LEU A 399 -13.66 16.37 -15.82
CA LEU A 399 -14.22 17.05 -14.66
C LEU A 399 -13.44 18.34 -14.38
N VAL A 400 -14.13 19.34 -13.83
CA VAL A 400 -13.50 20.60 -13.43
C VAL A 400 -12.57 20.32 -12.25
N PRO A 401 -11.28 20.67 -12.32
CA PRO A 401 -10.38 20.52 -11.17
C PRO A 401 -10.87 21.35 -9.99
N GLU A 402 -10.85 20.77 -8.80
CA GLU A 402 -11.22 21.50 -7.57
C GLU A 402 -10.10 22.41 -7.09
N GLU A 403 -10.48 23.44 -6.34
CA GLU A 403 -9.59 24.43 -5.74
C GLU A 403 -9.17 23.99 -4.32
N PRO A 404 -7.86 23.72 -4.09
CA PRO A 404 -7.40 23.24 -2.79
C PRO A 404 -7.80 24.11 -1.61
N LEU A 405 -7.74 25.44 -1.78
CA LEU A 405 -8.03 26.40 -0.71
C LEU A 405 -9.43 26.22 -0.12
N VAL A 406 -10.42 25.84 -0.93
CA VAL A 406 -11.80 25.60 -0.46
C VAL A 406 -11.84 24.47 0.57
N TYR A 407 -11.10 23.38 0.34
CA TYR A 407 -11.01 22.25 1.27
C TYR A 407 -10.24 22.62 2.54
N LEU A 408 -9.20 23.46 2.42
CA LEU A 408 -8.41 23.89 3.58
C LEU A 408 -9.23 24.79 4.51
N GLU A 409 -9.95 25.76 3.94
CA GLU A 409 -10.84 26.64 4.68
C GLU A 409 -12.00 25.85 5.34
N ALA A 410 -12.54 24.85 4.65
CA ALA A 410 -13.56 23.97 5.20
C ALA A 410 -13.06 23.18 6.41
N LEU A 411 -11.89 22.53 6.29
CA LEU A 411 -11.28 21.79 7.42
C LEU A 411 -11.00 22.72 8.61
N ALA A 412 -10.42 23.90 8.36
CA ALA A 412 -10.11 24.85 9.42
C ALA A 412 -11.36 25.37 10.15
N ARG A 413 -12.48 25.50 9.45
CA ARG A 413 -13.77 25.90 10.03
C ARG A 413 -14.43 24.77 10.82
N GLU A 414 -14.33 23.53 10.34
CA GLU A 414 -15.00 22.37 10.92
C GLU A 414 -14.27 21.83 12.16
N TYR A 415 -12.95 21.93 12.19
CA TYR A 415 -12.10 21.34 13.23
C TYR A 415 -11.26 22.38 13.98
N PRO A 416 -11.89 23.26 14.79
CA PRO A 416 -11.17 24.24 15.59
C PRO A 416 -10.33 23.55 16.68
N TYR A 417 -9.13 24.08 16.93
CA TYR A 417 -8.20 23.51 17.90
C TYR A 417 -8.74 23.55 19.34
N ASP A 418 -8.71 22.41 20.02
CA ASP A 418 -9.06 22.26 21.43
C ASP A 418 -8.02 21.38 22.16
N ALA A 419 -7.25 22.02 23.01
CA ALA A 419 -6.20 21.38 23.81
C ALA A 419 -6.72 20.33 24.79
N GLU A 420 -7.90 20.54 25.42
CA GLU A 420 -8.44 19.52 26.33
C GLU A 420 -8.83 18.27 25.56
N ARG A 421 -9.46 18.41 24.38
CA ARG A 421 -9.85 17.24 23.58
C ARG A 421 -8.65 16.42 23.12
N VAL A 422 -7.54 17.08 22.76
CA VAL A 422 -6.29 16.38 22.42
C VAL A 422 -5.73 15.64 23.66
N ILE A 423 -5.73 16.28 24.83
CA ILE A 423 -5.29 15.66 26.09
C ILE A 423 -6.18 14.46 26.45
N ASP A 424 -7.49 14.59 26.34
CA ASP A 424 -8.45 13.53 26.65
C ASP A 424 -8.34 12.36 25.68
N TYR A 425 -8.10 12.62 24.39
CA TYR A 425 -7.75 11.61 23.41
C TYR A 425 -6.47 10.85 23.81
N LEU A 426 -5.41 11.57 24.17
CA LEU A 426 -4.15 10.93 24.57
C LEU A 426 -4.28 10.12 25.87
N LYS A 427 -5.01 10.63 26.87
CA LYS A 427 -5.33 9.88 28.10
C LYS A 427 -6.13 8.62 27.79
N SER A 428 -7.16 8.75 26.98
CA SER A 428 -8.07 7.67 26.59
C SER A 428 -7.39 6.64 25.69
N SER A 429 -6.29 7.01 25.02
CA SER A 429 -5.49 6.07 24.23
C SER A 429 -4.90 4.94 25.04
N GLY A 430 -4.67 5.14 26.35
CA GLY A 430 -4.03 4.15 27.21
C GLY A 430 -2.59 3.82 26.84
N TYR A 431 -1.98 4.53 25.88
CA TYR A 431 -0.63 4.22 25.42
C TYR A 431 0.41 4.41 26.54
N ARG A 432 1.43 3.54 26.57
CA ARG A 432 2.55 3.57 27.53
C ARG A 432 3.86 3.32 26.79
N GLY A 433 4.93 3.96 27.25
CA GLY A 433 6.27 3.73 26.72
C GLY A 433 7.29 4.75 27.22
N ASP A 434 8.58 4.45 27.06
CA ASP A 434 9.70 5.31 27.44
C ASP A 434 9.88 6.50 26.47
N ARG A 435 8.84 7.32 26.33
CA ARG A 435 8.87 8.50 25.44
C ARG A 435 8.18 9.73 25.99
N ILE A 436 8.61 10.87 25.46
CA ILE A 436 7.92 12.15 25.51
C ILE A 436 7.47 12.51 24.10
N LEU A 437 6.20 12.86 23.96
CA LEU A 437 5.62 13.39 22.73
C LEU A 437 5.23 14.85 22.93
N TYR A 438 5.59 15.70 21.98
CA TYR A 438 5.08 17.05 21.85
C TYR A 438 4.21 17.14 20.59
N LEU A 439 2.92 17.45 20.75
CA LEU A 439 2.04 17.82 19.65
C LEU A 439 1.98 19.35 19.58
N ILE A 440 2.57 19.91 18.53
CA ILE A 440 2.78 21.34 18.35
C ILE A 440 1.80 21.81 17.27
N PRO A 441 0.71 22.52 17.60
CA PRO A 441 -0.26 22.98 16.61
C PRO A 441 0.31 24.10 15.74
N THR A 442 0.27 23.92 14.43
CA THR A 442 0.82 24.85 13.44
C THR A 442 -0.21 25.47 12.51
N ASP A 443 0.22 26.49 11.79
CA ASP A 443 -0.42 27.01 10.58
C ASP A 443 0.00 26.22 9.32
N ASP A 444 -0.39 26.72 8.14
CA ASP A 444 -0.06 26.14 6.83
C ASP A 444 1.43 26.24 6.47
N ALA A 445 2.19 27.13 7.11
CA ALA A 445 3.64 27.24 6.96
C ALA A 445 4.39 26.36 7.96
N PHE A 446 3.68 25.49 8.69
CA PHE A 446 4.21 24.65 9.77
C PHE A 446 4.87 25.46 10.90
N GLN A 447 4.52 26.74 11.02
CA GLN A 447 4.98 27.57 12.12
C GLN A 447 4.07 27.35 13.33
N PRO A 448 4.65 27.18 14.55
CA PRO A 448 3.85 27.07 15.76
C PRO A 448 2.89 28.24 15.94
N THR A 449 1.66 27.93 16.31
CA THR A 449 0.61 28.92 16.57
C THR A 449 0.64 29.42 18.01
N HIS A 450 -0.26 30.34 18.36
CA HIS A 450 -0.45 30.81 19.74
C HIS A 450 -1.13 29.77 20.65
N TYR A 451 -1.63 28.66 20.09
CA TYR A 451 -2.27 27.60 20.85
C TYR A 451 -1.24 26.85 21.70
N PRO A 452 -1.64 26.30 22.87
CA PRO A 452 -0.72 25.56 23.73
C PRO A 452 -0.20 24.29 23.03
N VAL A 453 1.04 23.92 23.35
CA VAL A 453 1.62 22.64 22.95
C VAL A 453 1.13 21.57 23.91
N ILE A 454 0.85 20.36 23.41
CA ILE A 454 0.51 19.23 24.28
C ILE A 454 1.75 18.38 24.49
N ARG A 455 2.21 18.30 25.74
CA ARG A 455 3.27 17.39 26.17
C ARG A 455 2.66 16.12 26.76
N SER A 456 3.13 14.97 26.29
CA SER A 456 2.75 13.65 26.82
C SER A 456 3.98 12.86 27.24
N ASP A 457 4.14 12.68 28.54
CA ASP A 457 5.08 11.72 29.12
C ASP A 457 4.36 10.39 29.31
N PHE A 458 4.50 9.50 28.33
CA PHE A 458 3.79 8.22 28.32
C PHE A 458 4.34 7.22 29.34
N LYS A 459 5.54 7.44 29.88
CA LYS A 459 6.10 6.63 30.96
C LYS A 459 5.42 6.96 32.29
N ARG A 460 5.22 8.25 32.54
CA ARG A 460 4.56 8.76 33.76
C ARG A 460 3.04 8.87 33.63
N ASN A 461 2.49 8.68 32.42
CA ASN A 461 1.09 8.92 32.09
C ASN A 461 0.64 10.36 32.43
N VAL A 462 1.48 11.33 32.07
CA VAL A 462 1.20 12.77 32.26
C VAL A 462 0.96 13.40 30.90
N HIS A 463 -0.18 14.08 30.77
CA HIS A 463 -0.59 14.79 29.56
C HIS A 463 -0.99 16.21 29.96
N GLU A 464 -0.24 17.20 29.49
CA GLU A 464 -0.36 18.56 29.97
C GLU A 464 -0.13 19.59 28.87
N ARG A 465 -0.64 20.80 29.09
CA ARG A 465 -0.37 21.95 28.25
C ARG A 465 0.96 22.55 28.65
N VAL A 466 1.80 22.82 27.66
CA VAL A 466 3.07 23.50 27.82
C VAL A 466 3.23 24.59 26.78
N THR A 467 4.23 25.44 26.95
CA THR A 467 4.63 26.43 25.95
C THR A 467 5.78 25.90 25.10
N LEU A 468 6.09 26.59 23.99
CA LEU A 468 7.26 26.25 23.17
C LEU A 468 8.58 26.32 23.94
N ALA A 469 8.67 27.21 24.93
CA ALA A 469 9.87 27.37 25.75
C ALA A 469 10.12 26.17 26.69
N ASP A 470 9.09 25.36 26.95
CA ASP A 470 9.16 24.18 27.82
C ASP A 470 9.59 22.91 27.07
N ILE A 471 9.75 22.97 25.74
CA ILE A 471 10.15 21.83 24.93
C ILE A 471 11.60 21.47 25.24
N VAL A 472 11.80 20.23 25.70
CA VAL A 472 13.12 19.62 25.88
C VAL A 472 13.39 18.69 24.70
N PRO A 473 14.33 19.04 23.78
CA PRO A 473 14.55 18.27 22.55
C PRO A 473 15.12 16.87 22.78
N GLU A 474 15.90 16.68 23.85
CA GLU A 474 16.53 15.40 24.18
C GLU A 474 16.47 15.15 25.69
N GLN A 475 16.17 13.91 26.08
CA GLN A 475 16.14 13.53 27.49
C GLN A 475 16.76 12.15 27.69
N ALA A 476 17.76 12.05 28.57
CA ALA A 476 18.46 10.79 28.84
C ALA A 476 17.49 9.68 29.26
N GLY A 477 17.60 8.51 28.62
CA GLY A 477 16.76 7.34 28.88
C GLY A 477 15.33 7.45 28.36
N MET A 478 15.00 8.46 27.56
CA MET A 478 13.70 8.65 26.94
C MET A 478 13.86 8.95 25.44
N SER A 479 12.92 8.49 24.61
CA SER A 479 12.79 8.99 23.24
C SER A 479 11.93 10.25 23.23
N VAL A 480 12.34 11.30 22.53
CA VAL A 480 11.58 12.53 22.37
C VAL A 480 11.10 12.65 20.93
N LEU A 481 9.80 12.82 20.74
CA LEU A 481 9.16 13.02 19.45
C LEU A 481 8.42 14.35 19.46
N GLN A 482 8.72 15.23 18.51
CA GLN A 482 8.01 16.48 18.30
C GLN A 482 7.31 16.40 16.94
N LEU A 483 5.98 16.53 16.97
CA LEU A 483 5.15 16.57 15.77
C LEU A 483 4.57 17.97 15.64
N HIS A 484 5.07 18.72 14.67
CA HIS A 484 4.50 19.99 14.22
C HIS A 484 3.37 19.68 13.27
N ILE A 485 2.11 19.78 13.70
CA ILE A 485 0.94 19.32 12.93
C ILE A 485 -0.01 20.49 12.71
N ARG A 486 -0.57 20.61 11.51
CA ARG A 486 -1.64 21.59 11.24
C ARG A 486 -2.79 21.35 12.20
N ARG A 487 -3.17 22.41 12.93
CA ARG A 487 -4.08 22.31 14.09
C ARG A 487 -5.43 21.67 13.73
N GLU A 488 -6.01 22.02 12.60
CA GLU A 488 -7.29 21.49 12.13
C GLU A 488 -7.20 20.03 11.69
N VAL A 489 -6.04 19.61 11.19
CA VAL A 489 -5.79 18.20 10.84
C VAL A 489 -5.65 17.37 12.10
N LEU A 490 -4.89 17.86 13.09
CA LEU A 490 -4.77 17.20 14.39
C LEU A 490 -6.16 17.03 15.04
N MET A 491 -7.00 18.06 14.98
CA MET A 491 -8.37 17.97 15.49
C MET A 491 -9.23 17.00 14.67
N CYS A 492 -9.19 17.05 13.34
CA CYS A 492 -9.91 16.08 12.51
C CYS A 492 -9.54 14.63 12.89
N VAL A 493 -8.26 14.37 13.15
CA VAL A 493 -7.78 13.06 13.59
C VAL A 493 -8.27 12.70 14.99
N VAL A 494 -8.17 13.63 15.93
CA VAL A 494 -8.56 13.44 17.34
C VAL A 494 -10.06 13.22 17.49
N GLU A 495 -10.87 14.07 16.86
CA GLU A 495 -12.33 14.05 16.99
C GLU A 495 -12.94 12.78 16.42
N ASN A 496 -12.28 12.21 15.43
CA ASN A 496 -12.81 11.09 14.65
C ASN A 496 -11.98 9.82 14.78
N GLN A 497 -10.95 9.89 15.63
CA GLN A 497 -10.01 8.81 15.91
C GLN A 497 -9.49 8.19 14.60
N LEU A 498 -9.04 9.04 13.68
CA LEU A 498 -8.49 8.60 12.40
C LEU A 498 -7.05 8.06 12.59
N PRO A 499 -6.57 7.20 11.67
CA PRO A 499 -5.18 6.77 11.70
C PRO A 499 -4.22 7.96 11.59
N TRP A 500 -3.15 7.94 12.40
CA TRP A 500 -2.07 8.93 12.26
C TRP A 500 -1.33 8.82 10.91
N GLU A 501 -1.49 7.69 10.22
CA GLU A 501 -1.08 7.55 8.82
C GLU A 501 -1.73 8.58 7.89
N ASP A 502 -2.97 9.01 8.15
CA ASP A 502 -3.65 9.94 7.26
C ASP A 502 -2.95 11.32 7.21
N PHE A 503 -2.50 11.84 8.35
CA PHE A 503 -1.77 13.11 8.39
C PHE A 503 -0.29 12.96 8.02
N SER A 504 0.31 11.79 8.26
CA SER A 504 1.72 11.56 7.95
C SER A 504 1.98 11.28 6.47
N ILE A 505 1.15 10.45 5.83
CA ILE A 505 1.17 10.22 4.37
C ILE A 505 0.66 11.45 3.62
N GLY A 506 -0.28 12.18 4.23
CA GLY A 506 -0.83 13.44 3.72
C GLY A 506 0.07 14.67 3.88
N PHE A 507 1.32 14.51 4.34
CA PHE A 507 2.29 15.61 4.50
C PHE A 507 1.85 16.74 5.47
N GLN A 508 0.90 16.47 6.35
CA GLN A 508 0.27 17.44 7.25
C GLN A 508 1.08 17.68 8.55
N MET A 509 2.33 17.22 8.59
CA MET A 509 3.21 17.41 9.74
C MET A 509 4.68 17.64 9.38
N ARG A 510 5.45 18.17 10.32
CA ARG A 510 6.91 18.07 10.37
C ARG A 510 7.36 17.37 11.65
N VAL A 511 8.41 16.56 11.52
CA VAL A 511 8.85 15.64 12.58
C VAL A 511 10.29 15.95 12.98
N LEU A 512 10.49 16.12 14.29
CA LEU A 512 11.79 16.07 14.95
C LEU A 512 11.76 14.93 15.96
N ARG A 513 12.80 14.09 15.97
CA ARG A 513 12.92 13.00 16.93
C ARG A 513 14.35 12.80 17.40
N ALA A 514 14.48 12.44 18.67
CA ALA A 514 15.74 12.15 19.33
C ALA A 514 15.58 10.95 20.29
N PRO A 515 16.34 9.84 20.12
CA PRO A 515 17.24 9.58 19.01
C PRO A 515 16.50 9.48 17.67
N ASN A 516 17.22 9.58 16.55
CA ASN A 516 16.63 9.51 15.21
C ASN A 516 16.28 8.06 14.79
N THR A 517 15.41 7.40 15.55
CA THR A 517 14.98 6.01 15.33
C THR A 517 13.48 5.94 15.06
N TYR A 518 13.04 4.99 14.23
CA TYR A 518 11.61 4.83 13.96
C TYR A 518 10.88 4.22 15.15
N GLU A 519 9.79 4.87 15.57
CA GLU A 519 9.08 4.53 16.78
C GLU A 519 7.83 3.67 16.49
N SER A 520 8.07 2.44 16.03
CA SER A 520 7.03 1.51 15.56
C SER A 520 5.82 1.42 16.49
N ASP A 521 6.03 1.33 17.80
CA ASP A 521 4.96 1.03 18.74
C ASP A 521 3.96 2.18 18.89
N LEU A 522 4.42 3.43 18.78
CA LEU A 522 3.54 4.59 18.85
C LEU A 522 2.74 4.75 17.58
N TRP A 523 3.44 4.70 16.44
CA TRP A 523 2.80 4.78 15.14
C TRP A 523 1.78 3.64 15.00
N TYR A 524 2.15 2.41 15.35
CA TYR A 524 1.23 1.30 15.36
C TYR A 524 0.04 1.55 16.30
N HIS A 525 0.25 1.98 17.54
CA HIS A 525 -0.85 2.25 18.46
C HIS A 525 -1.85 3.26 17.90
N PHE A 526 -1.38 4.42 17.45
CA PHE A 526 -2.26 5.50 16.99
C PHE A 526 -2.73 5.38 15.53
N THR A 527 -2.17 4.44 14.76
CA THR A 527 -2.63 4.11 13.41
C THR A 527 -3.53 2.89 13.36
N ASN A 528 -3.39 1.94 14.30
CA ASN A 528 -4.00 0.61 14.21
C ASN A 528 -4.85 0.26 15.44
N VAL A 529 -4.42 0.63 16.65
CA VAL A 529 -5.07 0.22 17.91
C VAL A 529 -6.09 1.25 18.39
N TYR A 530 -5.69 2.51 18.48
CA TYR A 530 -6.46 3.60 19.05
C TYR A 530 -7.09 4.47 17.97
N ILE A 531 -7.80 3.79 17.07
CA ILE A 531 -8.59 4.41 16.00
C ILE A 531 -10.05 3.99 16.12
N ALA A 532 -10.93 4.76 15.50
CA ALA A 532 -12.36 4.55 15.54
C ALA A 532 -12.78 3.18 14.97
N GLY A 533 -13.78 2.58 15.63
CA GLY A 533 -14.60 1.41 15.28
C GLY A 533 -15.05 1.23 13.81
N HIS A 534 -14.87 2.25 12.99
CA HIS A 534 -15.61 2.46 11.75
C HIS A 534 -14.77 3.14 10.64
N HIS A 535 -13.55 3.62 10.94
CA HIS A 535 -12.64 4.29 9.99
C HIS A 535 -11.29 3.55 9.84
N PHE A 536 -11.26 2.27 10.21
CA PHE A 536 -10.01 1.53 10.47
C PHE A 536 -9.08 1.36 9.27
N ARG A 537 -7.77 1.33 9.57
CA ARG A 537 -6.76 0.50 8.89
C ARG A 537 -5.96 -0.31 9.91
N TYR A 538 -6.10 -1.64 9.89
CA TYR A 538 -5.46 -2.55 10.84
C TYR A 538 -4.73 -3.70 10.12
N SER A 539 -3.60 -4.14 10.69
CA SER A 539 -2.86 -5.36 10.34
C SER A 539 -2.55 -6.18 11.61
N SER A 540 -2.86 -7.49 11.59
CA SER A 540 -3.06 -8.31 12.80
C SER A 540 -1.94 -9.28 13.18
N PHE A 541 -1.00 -8.83 14.01
CA PHE A 541 -0.37 -9.67 15.04
C PHE A 541 -0.49 -8.87 16.36
N CYS A 542 -1.22 -9.25 17.42
CA CYS A 542 -1.85 -10.49 17.90
C CYS A 542 -2.90 -10.13 19.01
N GLY A 543 -4.09 -10.78 19.03
CA GLY A 543 -4.86 -11.09 20.27
C GLY A 543 -6.08 -10.24 20.73
N ALA A 544 -7.29 -10.78 20.49
CA ALA A 544 -8.57 -10.65 21.26
C ALA A 544 -9.52 -9.41 21.17
N CYS A 545 -10.80 -9.74 20.88
CA CYS A 545 -12.15 -9.14 21.07
C CYS A 545 -12.30 -7.77 21.81
N THR A 546 -13.24 -6.84 21.58
CA THR A 546 -14.70 -6.89 21.29
C THR A 546 -15.26 -5.48 20.90
N VAL A 547 -16.54 -5.40 20.50
CA VAL A 547 -17.33 -4.38 19.73
C VAL A 547 -17.93 -3.19 20.55
N VAL A 548 -18.26 -2.03 19.92
CA VAL A 548 -19.54 -1.21 19.97
C VAL A 548 -19.41 0.33 19.67
N GLU A 549 -20.22 0.80 18.69
CA GLU A 549 -20.94 2.10 18.39
C GLU A 549 -20.32 3.53 18.14
N GLN A 550 -20.27 3.88 16.83
CA GLN A 550 -20.37 5.07 15.90
C GLN A 550 -20.58 6.58 16.27
N ASN A 551 -19.98 7.52 15.48
CA ASN A 551 -20.49 8.81 14.86
C ASN A 551 -19.36 9.62 14.10
N PRO A 552 -19.46 10.81 13.43
CA PRO A 552 -20.42 11.46 12.48
C PRO A 552 -19.84 12.10 11.17
N ILE A 553 -18.53 12.06 10.82
CA ILE A 553 -17.93 13.04 9.84
C ILE A 553 -18.55 13.03 8.44
N TRP A 554 -18.77 11.85 7.86
CA TRP A 554 -18.88 11.72 6.39
C TRP A 554 -20.33 11.69 5.87
N ALA A 555 -21.30 11.97 6.73
CA ALA A 555 -22.69 12.13 6.36
C ALA A 555 -23.27 13.36 7.07
N SER A 556 -23.38 14.48 6.36
CA SER A 556 -24.14 15.60 6.89
C SER A 556 -25.60 15.17 7.11
N ARG A 557 -26.04 15.37 8.36
CA ARG A 557 -27.33 15.04 9.01
C ARG A 557 -28.57 15.15 8.13
N ARG A 558 -29.60 14.32 8.42
CA ARG A 558 -30.99 14.79 8.53
C ARG A 558 -31.83 14.02 9.58
N VAL A 559 -32.43 14.84 10.45
CA VAL A 559 -33.58 14.70 11.38
C VAL A 559 -33.50 13.64 12.46
#